data_AF-A0A1V5GJA2-F1
#
_entry.id   AF-A0A1V5GJA2-F1
#
_cell.length_a   1.000
_cell.length_b   1.000
_cell.length_c   1.000
_cell.angle_alpha   90.00
_cell.angle_beta   90.00
_cell.angle_gamma   90.00
#
_symmetry.space_group_name_H-M   'P 1'
#
loop_
_entity.id
_entity.type
_entity.pdbx_description
1 polymer ?
#
loop_
_entity_poly.entity_id
_entity_poly.type
_entity_poly.pdbx_seq_one_letter_code
_entity_poly.pdbx_strand_id
1 'polypeptide(L)'
;MGQICGCSTQLLSPRLYDEFIRPLDEEILALWPRGGMIHLCGAHAHHIPALEAMAPLRAVQMNHRAADDVAEYHRRLRDDQILYVNIYDKMPLERILEHTRGGDRTVIVVPPGEMRQTMEKWESLGPCNSDS
;
A
#
# COMPACT_ATOMS: atom_id res chain seq x y z
N MET A 1 -15.61 -2.33 0.76
CA MET A 1 -14.45 -3.22 0.98
C MET A 1 -14.23 -3.26 2.49
N GLY A 2 -13.95 -4.41 3.09
CA GLY A 2 -13.55 -4.47 4.49
C GLY A 2 -12.20 -3.83 4.71
N GLN A 3 -12.01 -3.16 5.84
CA GLN A 3 -10.74 -2.53 6.19
C GLN A 3 -10.33 -2.93 7.61
N ILE A 4 -9.12 -3.45 7.74
CA ILE A 4 -8.50 -3.74 9.02
C ILE A 4 -7.45 -2.65 9.30
N CYS A 5 -7.41 -2.18 10.54
CA CYS A 5 -6.34 -1.31 11.02
C CYS A 5 -5.18 -2.18 11.51
N GLY A 6 -4.10 -2.26 10.73
CA GLY A 6 -2.91 -3.06 11.05
C GLY A 6 -1.84 -2.30 11.85
N CYS A 7 -2.09 -1.07 12.29
CA CYS A 7 -1.05 -0.18 12.84
C CYS A 7 -0.22 -0.79 13.99
N SER A 8 -0.84 -1.57 14.87
CA SER A 8 -0.17 -2.18 16.01
C SER A 8 0.75 -3.35 15.63
N THR A 9 0.52 -3.98 14.47
CA THR A 9 1.26 -5.19 14.07
C THR A 9 2.72 -4.91 13.71
N GLN A 10 3.12 -3.65 13.51
CA GLN A 10 4.52 -3.26 13.31
C GLN A 10 5.43 -3.68 14.47
N LEU A 11 4.85 -3.79 15.67
CA LEU A 11 5.58 -4.16 16.89
C LEU A 11 5.80 -5.68 17.00
N LEU A 12 5.16 -6.45 16.13
CA LEU A 12 5.31 -7.90 16.08
C LEU A 12 6.47 -8.27 15.15
N SER A 13 7.21 -9.30 15.54
CA SER A 13 8.12 -9.96 14.61
C SER A 13 7.32 -10.63 13.48
N PRO A 14 7.94 -10.90 12.31
CA PRO A 14 7.28 -11.59 11.21
C PRO A 14 6.64 -12.92 11.65
N ARG A 15 7.37 -13.69 12.48
CA ARG A 15 6.90 -14.96 13.02
C ARG A 15 5.64 -14.79 13.89
N LEU A 16 5.62 -13.80 14.79
CA LEU A 16 4.47 -13.60 15.68
C LEU A 16 3.24 -13.12 14.91
N TYR A 17 3.43 -12.25 13.90
CA TYR A 17 2.34 -11.82 13.04
C TYR A 17 1.78 -13.01 12.24
N ASP A 18 2.65 -13.81 11.62
CA ASP A 18 2.25 -14.97 10.83
C ASP A 18 1.53 -16.05 11.65
N GLU A 19 1.98 -16.31 12.88
CA GLU A 19 1.42 -17.35 13.75
C GLU A 19 0.08 -16.93 14.38
N PHE A 20 -0.03 -15.69 14.86
CA PHE A 20 -1.15 -15.29 15.73
C PHE A 20 -2.14 -14.30 15.10
N ILE A 21 -1.73 -13.51 14.10
CA ILE A 21 -2.56 -12.42 13.57
C ILE A 21 -2.97 -12.66 12.13
N ARG A 22 -2.04 -13.04 11.25
CA ARG A 22 -2.29 -13.26 9.82
C ARG A 22 -3.50 -14.18 9.55
N PRO A 23 -3.69 -15.32 10.25
CA PRO A 23 -4.85 -16.18 10.00
C PRO A 23 -6.17 -15.48 10.32
N LEU A 24 -6.21 -14.67 11.38
CA LEU A 24 -7.39 -13.92 11.79
C LEU A 24 -7.70 -12.77 10.82
N ASP A 25 -6.67 -12.03 10.39
CA ASP A 25 -6.80 -11.01 9.35
C ASP A 25 -7.37 -11.65 8.07
N GLU A 26 -6.83 -12.81 7.67
CA GLU A 26 -7.27 -13.54 6.49
C GLU A 26 -8.74 -14.00 6.60
N GLU A 27 -9.14 -14.59 7.72
CA GLU A 27 -10.54 -14.97 7.98
C GLU A 27 -11.49 -13.78 7.92
N ILE A 28 -11.12 -12.66 8.54
CA ILE A 28 -11.92 -11.44 8.54
C ILE A 28 -12.04 -10.91 7.11
N LEU A 29 -10.93 -10.76 6.39
CA LEU A 29 -10.95 -10.22 5.02
C LEU A 29 -11.70 -11.12 4.04
N ALA A 30 -11.71 -12.44 4.26
CA ALA A 30 -12.47 -13.39 3.46
C ALA A 30 -13.99 -13.24 3.57
N LEU A 31 -14.50 -12.55 4.61
CA LEU A 31 -15.94 -12.23 4.73
C LEU A 31 -16.44 -11.30 3.63
N TRP A 32 -15.55 -10.53 2.99
CA TRP A 32 -15.90 -9.70 1.84
C TRP A 32 -15.67 -10.48 0.55
N PRO A 33 -16.69 -10.65 -0.33
CA PRO A 33 -16.58 -11.49 -1.53
C PRO A 33 -15.47 -11.09 -2.52
N ARG A 34 -14.99 -9.85 -2.45
CA ARG A 34 -13.90 -9.32 -3.28
C ARG A 34 -12.64 -9.04 -2.46
N GLY A 35 -12.52 -9.62 -1.28
CA GLY A 35 -11.44 -9.35 -0.34
C GLY A 35 -11.52 -7.96 0.29
N GLY A 36 -10.43 -7.58 0.96
CA GLY A 36 -10.35 -6.36 1.74
C GLY A 36 -9.00 -5.66 1.72
N MET A 37 -8.85 -4.69 2.61
CA MET A 37 -7.71 -3.81 2.73
C MET A 37 -7.13 -3.85 4.15
N ILE A 38 -5.80 -3.73 4.26
CA ILE A 38 -5.14 -3.47 5.55
C ILE A 38 -4.52 -2.07 5.51
N HIS A 39 -4.78 -1.27 6.54
CA HIS A 39 -4.09 -0.01 6.77
C HIS A 39 -2.79 -0.23 7.56
N LEU A 40 -1.69 0.27 7.02
CA LEU A 40 -0.35 0.19 7.57
C LEU A 40 0.13 1.59 7.98
N CYS A 41 0.35 1.74 9.29
CA CYS A 41 0.99 2.91 9.90
C CYS A 41 2.27 2.48 10.59
N GLY A 42 3.41 3.03 10.20
CA GLY A 42 4.71 2.68 10.79
C GLY A 42 5.53 1.71 9.95
N ALA A 43 6.49 1.03 10.56
CA ALA A 43 7.44 0.16 9.86
C ALA A 43 6.89 -1.27 9.75
N HIS A 44 6.40 -1.65 8.56
CA HIS A 44 5.73 -2.94 8.32
C HIS A 44 6.41 -3.80 7.26
N ALA A 45 7.52 -3.35 6.66
CA ALA A 45 8.15 -4.04 5.53
C ALA A 45 8.55 -5.49 5.84
N HIS A 46 8.82 -5.81 7.11
CA HIS A 46 9.12 -7.16 7.56
C HIS A 46 7.92 -8.14 7.49
N HIS A 47 6.70 -7.63 7.35
CA HIS A 47 5.48 -8.42 7.18
C HIS A 47 5.08 -8.63 5.71
N ILE A 48 5.81 -8.05 4.75
CA ILE A 48 5.50 -8.20 3.31
C ILE A 48 5.29 -9.65 2.87
N PRO A 49 6.11 -10.65 3.28
CA PRO A 49 5.85 -12.06 2.92
C PRO A 49 4.46 -12.56 3.34
N ALA A 50 3.99 -12.16 4.53
CA ALA A 50 2.67 -12.55 5.04
C ALA A 50 1.55 -11.86 4.26
N LEU A 51 1.72 -10.57 3.93
CA LEU A 51 0.75 -9.80 3.14
C LEU A 51 0.66 -10.31 1.69
N GLU A 52 1.80 -10.66 1.10
CA GLU A 52 1.94 -11.26 -0.23
C GLU A 52 1.19 -12.62 -0.30
N ALA A 53 1.24 -13.42 0.76
CA ALA A 53 0.58 -14.73 0.82
C ALA A 53 -0.93 -14.67 1.12
N MET A 54 -1.44 -13.56 1.67
CA MET A 54 -2.82 -13.45 2.14
C MET A 54 -3.79 -13.30 0.97
N ALA A 55 -4.51 -14.36 0.63
CA ALA A 55 -5.35 -14.42 -0.57
C ALA A 55 -6.49 -13.37 -0.62
N PRO A 56 -7.21 -13.07 0.49
CA PRO A 56 -8.27 -12.06 0.46
C PRO A 56 -7.74 -10.62 0.59
N LEU A 57 -6.44 -10.40 0.79
CA LEU A 57 -5.88 -9.05 0.81
C LEU A 57 -5.78 -8.51 -0.61
N ARG A 58 -6.54 -7.45 -0.92
CA ARG A 58 -6.55 -6.76 -2.21
C ARG A 58 -5.89 -5.40 -2.21
N ALA A 59 -5.78 -4.77 -1.05
CA ALA A 59 -5.17 -3.45 -0.98
C ALA A 59 -4.40 -3.25 0.32
N VAL A 60 -3.32 -2.49 0.25
CA VAL A 60 -2.65 -1.95 1.43
C VAL A 60 -2.73 -0.44 1.39
N GLN A 61 -3.19 0.16 2.48
CA GLN A 61 -3.24 1.61 2.63
C GLN A 61 -2.12 2.08 3.53
N MET A 62 -1.30 2.99 3.05
CA MET A 62 -0.01 3.31 3.64
C MET A 62 0.00 4.75 4.15
N ASN A 63 0.45 4.95 5.38
CA ASN A 63 0.81 6.27 5.88
C ASN A 63 2.26 6.64 5.52
N HIS A 64 2.77 7.79 6.00
CA HIS A 64 4.11 8.27 5.71
C HIS A 64 5.22 7.24 5.95
N ARG A 65 5.29 6.62 7.14
CA ARG A 65 6.39 5.68 7.44
C ARG A 65 6.27 4.40 6.61
N ALA A 66 5.06 3.88 6.41
CA ALA A 66 4.90 2.69 5.55
C ALA A 66 5.28 3.02 4.10
N ALA A 67 4.90 4.21 3.62
CA ALA A 67 5.17 4.68 2.26
C ALA A 67 6.66 4.79 1.94
N ASP A 68 7.54 4.94 2.93
CA ASP A 68 9.00 4.91 2.73
C ASP A 68 9.48 3.62 2.07
N ASP A 69 8.76 2.51 2.27
CA ASP A 69 9.07 1.19 1.73
C ASP A 69 8.21 0.84 0.49
N VAL A 70 7.51 1.82 -0.11
CA VAL A 70 6.55 1.60 -1.23
C VAL A 70 7.14 0.80 -2.40
N ALA A 71 8.41 1.01 -2.72
CA ALA A 71 9.10 0.26 -3.77
C ALA A 71 9.13 -1.25 -3.46
N GLU A 72 9.30 -1.63 -2.20
CA GLU A 72 9.34 -3.02 -1.77
C GLU A 72 7.96 -3.65 -1.82
N TYR A 73 6.92 -2.94 -1.37
CA TYR A 73 5.53 -3.40 -1.50
C TYR A 73 5.16 -3.57 -2.97
N HIS A 74 5.47 -2.60 -3.82
CA HIS A 74 5.15 -2.69 -5.25
C HIS A 74 5.86 -3.87 -5.91
N ARG A 75 7.14 -4.11 -5.58
CA ARG A 75 7.94 -5.19 -6.15
C ARG A 75 7.47 -6.58 -5.73
N ARG A 76 6.95 -6.72 -4.51
CA ARG A 76 6.70 -8.04 -3.89
C ARG A 76 5.24 -8.42 -3.75
N LEU A 77 4.35 -7.46 -3.57
CA LEU A 77 2.93 -7.76 -3.52
C LEU A 77 2.45 -8.22 -4.89
N ARG A 78 1.45 -9.12 -4.86
CA ARG A 78 0.90 -9.77 -6.05
C ARG A 78 0.28 -8.74 -6.99
N ASP A 79 0.16 -9.09 -8.27
CA ASP A 79 -0.41 -8.21 -9.30
C ASP A 79 -1.88 -7.82 -9.03
N ASP A 80 -2.58 -8.61 -8.21
CA ASP A 80 -3.96 -8.35 -7.80
C ASP A 80 -4.09 -7.53 -6.50
N GLN A 81 -2.96 -7.03 -5.97
CA GLN A 81 -2.87 -6.18 -4.80
C GLN A 81 -2.49 -4.75 -5.19
N ILE A 82 -3.29 -3.78 -4.74
CA ILE A 82 -3.09 -2.36 -5.02
C ILE A 82 -2.56 -1.60 -3.81
N LEU A 83 -1.77 -0.56 -4.05
CA LEU A 83 -1.20 0.31 -3.03
C LEU A 83 -1.99 1.61 -2.96
N TYR A 84 -2.47 1.98 -1.78
CA TYR A 84 -2.96 3.34 -1.52
C TYR A 84 -1.86 4.09 -0.78
N VAL A 85 -1.22 5.04 -1.46
CA VAL A 85 -0.01 5.69 -0.97
C VAL A 85 -0.29 7.17 -0.74
N ASN A 86 -0.16 7.61 0.52
CA ASN A 86 -0.25 9.02 0.86
C ASN A 86 1.01 9.76 0.38
N ILE A 87 0.83 10.85 -0.36
CA ILE A 87 1.93 11.79 -0.62
C ILE A 87 2.30 12.54 0.65
N TYR A 88 3.57 12.85 0.81
CA TYR A 88 4.07 13.76 1.83
C TYR A 88 5.48 14.26 1.46
N ASP A 89 6.05 15.18 2.24
CA ASP A 89 7.31 15.88 1.93
C ASP A 89 8.47 15.00 1.44
N LYS A 90 8.67 13.79 2.01
CA LYS A 90 9.78 12.90 1.60
C LYS A 90 9.39 11.86 0.55
N MET A 91 8.10 11.66 0.35
CA MET A 91 7.53 10.77 -0.66
C MET A 91 6.51 11.54 -1.51
N PRO A 92 6.96 12.51 -2.31
CA PRO A 92 6.09 13.27 -3.20
C PRO A 92 5.62 12.40 -4.37
N LEU A 93 4.65 12.91 -5.15
CA LEU A 93 4.06 12.23 -6.29
C LEU A 93 5.10 11.58 -7.22
N GLU A 94 6.12 12.33 -7.66
CA GLU A 94 7.13 11.85 -8.63
C GLU A 94 7.86 10.63 -8.09
N ARG A 95 8.24 10.68 -6.81
CA ARG A 95 8.99 9.62 -6.17
C ARG A 95 8.14 8.36 -6.02
N ILE A 96 6.85 8.51 -5.74
CA ILE A 96 5.92 7.38 -5.74
C ILE A 96 5.87 6.77 -7.15
N LEU A 97 5.67 7.59 -8.19
CA LEU A 97 5.60 7.13 -9.58
C LEU A 97 6.89 6.43 -10.02
N GLU A 98 8.06 6.94 -9.65
CA GLU A 98 9.35 6.28 -9.89
C GLU A 98 9.40 4.89 -9.23
N HIS A 99 8.94 4.76 -7.99
CA HIS A 99 8.94 3.50 -7.26
C HIS A 99 7.86 2.51 -7.72
N THR A 100 6.80 2.99 -8.37
CA THR A 100 5.65 2.19 -8.79
C THR A 100 5.49 2.14 -10.32
N ARG A 101 6.58 2.28 -11.07
CA ARG A 101 6.60 2.13 -12.54
C ARG A 101 5.55 3.01 -13.25
N GLY A 102 5.50 4.29 -12.87
CA GLY A 102 4.51 5.23 -13.41
C GLY A 102 3.12 5.11 -12.78
N GLY A 103 3.03 4.58 -11.56
CA GLY A 103 1.75 4.46 -10.85
C GLY A 103 1.01 3.16 -11.09
N ASP A 104 1.66 2.14 -11.64
CA ASP A 104 1.08 0.80 -11.76
C ASP A 104 0.61 0.29 -10.39
N ARG A 105 -0.61 -0.26 -10.37
CA ARG A 105 -1.33 -0.73 -9.17
C ARG A 105 -1.32 0.26 -7.99
N THR A 106 -1.23 1.56 -8.24
CA THR A 106 -1.05 2.57 -7.21
C THR A 106 -2.16 3.63 -7.27
N VAL A 107 -2.84 3.82 -6.15
CA VAL A 107 -3.76 4.92 -5.92
C VAL A 107 -3.05 5.97 -5.08
N ILE A 108 -2.88 7.16 -5.64
CA ILE A 108 -2.30 8.30 -4.94
C ILE A 108 -3.36 8.92 -4.03
N VAL A 109 -3.06 9.00 -2.73
CA VAL A 109 -3.92 9.63 -1.74
C VAL A 109 -3.35 11.01 -1.42
N VAL A 110 -4.16 12.04 -1.69
CA VAL A 110 -3.75 13.44 -1.58
C VAL A 110 -4.35 14.05 -0.31
N PRO A 111 -3.57 14.77 0.51
CA PRO A 111 -4.08 15.51 1.66
C PRO A 111 -5.18 16.50 1.26
N PRO A 112 -6.18 16.74 2.13
CA PRO A 112 -7.16 17.79 1.91
C PRO A 112 -6.48 19.15 1.70
N GLY A 113 -6.80 19.82 0.59
CA GLY A 113 -6.21 21.12 0.22
C GLY A 113 -5.11 21.06 -0.83
N GLU A 114 -4.50 19.89 -1.06
CA GLU A 114 -3.37 19.73 -2.00
C GLU A 114 -3.78 19.14 -3.36
N MET A 115 -5.07 18.81 -3.53
CA MET A 115 -5.61 18.16 -4.74
C MET A 115 -5.28 18.94 -6.02
N ARG A 116 -5.54 20.25 -6.04
CA ARG A 116 -5.32 21.07 -7.25
C ARG A 116 -3.86 21.06 -7.69
N GLN A 117 -2.95 21.33 -6.75
CA GLN A 117 -1.51 21.34 -7.00
C GLN A 117 -1.02 19.97 -7.47
N THR A 118 -1.51 18.88 -6.84
CA THR A 118 -1.12 17.52 -7.22
C THR A 118 -1.60 17.17 -8.63
N MET A 119 -2.82 17.59 -9.01
CA MET A 119 -3.36 17.39 -10.36
C MET A 119 -2.58 18.18 -11.42
N GLU A 120 -2.28 19.46 -11.18
CA GLU A 120 -1.43 20.26 -12.08
C GLU A 120 -0.06 19.60 -12.28
N LYS A 121 0.51 19.05 -11.19
CA LYS A 121 1.77 18.32 -11.23
C LYS A 121 1.66 17.03 -12.05
N TRP A 122 0.62 16.23 -11.83
CA TRP A 122 0.33 15.03 -12.61
C TRP A 122 0.26 15.33 -14.12
N GLU A 123 -0.49 16.36 -14.50
CA GLU A 123 -0.64 16.78 -15.91
C GLU A 123 0.71 17.21 -16.52
N SER A 124 1.58 17.85 -15.73
CA SER A 124 2.91 18.28 -16.17
C SER A 124 3.89 17.13 -16.42
N LEU A 125 3.69 15.96 -15.78
CA LEU A 125 4.56 14.80 -15.91
C LEU A 125 4.32 14.03 -17.23
N GLY A 126 3.25 14.35 -17.96
CA GLY A 126 2.88 13.68 -19.21
C GLY A 126 2.34 12.26 -19.00
N PRO A 127 1.92 11.57 -20.07
CA PRO A 127 1.43 10.20 -19.96
C PRO A 127 2.53 9.27 -19.44
N CYS A 128 2.22 8.45 -18.43
CA CYS A 128 3.09 7.35 -18.02
C CYS A 128 3.21 6.37 -19.19
N ASN A 129 4.41 6.25 -19.77
CA ASN A 129 4.69 5.26 -20.79
C ASN A 129 4.52 3.88 -20.18
N SER A 130 3.48 3.16 -20.62
CA SER A 130 3.15 1.80 -20.16
C SER A 130 4.04 0.70 -20.73
N ASP A 131 5.17 1.05 -21.34
CA ASP A 131 6.00 0.12 -22.11
C ASP A 131 7.42 0.01 -21.52
N SER A 132 7.58 -0.84 -20.50
CA SER A 132 8.85 -1.47 -20.14
C SER A 132 8.66 -2.72 -19.30
#